data_AF-A0AAE0CIQ7-F1
#
_entry.id   AF-A0AAE0CIQ7-F1
#
_cell.length_a   1.000
_cell.length_b   1.000
_cell.length_c   1.000
_cell.angle_alpha   90.00
_cell.angle_beta   90.00
_cell.angle_gamma   90.00
#
_symmetry.space_group_name_H-M   'P 1'
#
loop_
_entity.id
_entity.type
_entity.pdbx_description
1 polymer ?
#
loop_
_entity_poly.entity_id
_entity_poly.type
_entity_poly.pdbx_seq_one_letter_code
_entity_poly.pdbx_strand_id
1 'polypeptide(L)'
;MSKLGENYVPPTSLHLENMPFSCQWILSVLNKAISRTVTSLDEYDFSDATSTAYSWWQYQFCDVFIEAIKPYFAGDDSAFASERSSAQLALWVCLETGMRLLHPFMPFVTEELWQRLPAVKGSTRKDFDNCWTNERAGNEMDLVESTVKSLRSLRAEVLGKSKNERLPAFAFCQTDAVVDIIRNSEAMNRRF
;
A
#
# COMPACT_ATOMS: atom_id res chain seq x y z
N MET A 1 -16.79 11.50 -4.36
CA MET A 1 -15.74 12.51 -4.61
C MET A 1 -14.39 11.87 -4.29
N SER A 2 -13.58 11.64 -5.32
CA SER A 2 -12.34 10.86 -5.26
C SER A 2 -11.33 11.45 -4.26
N LYS A 3 -10.72 10.62 -3.41
CA LYS A 3 -9.61 11.03 -2.51
C LYS A 3 -8.34 11.46 -3.27
N LEU A 4 -8.30 11.25 -4.59
CA LEU A 4 -7.31 11.87 -5.47
C LEU A 4 -7.62 13.37 -5.70
N GLY A 5 -8.90 13.76 -5.69
CA GLY A 5 -9.37 15.10 -6.07
C GLY A 5 -9.75 15.16 -7.55
N GLU A 6 -10.74 15.96 -7.92
CA GLU A 6 -11.25 16.05 -9.31
C GLU A 6 -10.21 16.61 -10.31
N ASN A 7 -9.19 17.30 -9.81
CA ASN A 7 -8.12 17.92 -10.61
C ASN A 7 -6.75 17.28 -10.34
N TYR A 8 -6.70 16.04 -9.82
CA TYR A 8 -5.43 15.37 -9.60
C TYR A 8 -4.68 15.16 -10.91
N VAL A 9 -3.47 15.70 -11.00
CA VAL A 9 -2.55 15.43 -12.09
C VAL A 9 -1.40 14.62 -11.53
N PRO A 10 -1.23 13.36 -11.95
CA PRO A 10 -0.10 12.56 -11.49
C PRO A 10 1.23 13.23 -11.92
N PRO A 11 2.18 13.45 -11.00
CA PRO A 11 3.50 13.97 -11.34
C PRO A 11 4.29 13.00 -12.21
N THR A 12 5.18 13.56 -13.03
CA THR A 12 5.99 12.82 -14.01
C THR A 12 7.19 12.09 -13.37
N SER A 13 7.59 12.47 -12.15
CA SER A 13 8.72 11.87 -11.43
C SER A 13 8.30 11.33 -10.07
N LEU A 14 8.88 10.18 -9.70
CA LEU A 14 8.64 9.50 -8.44
C LEU A 14 9.96 9.48 -7.64
N HIS A 15 9.97 10.12 -6.48
CA HIS A 15 11.13 10.18 -5.59
C HIS A 15 10.86 9.35 -4.33
N LEU A 16 11.30 8.09 -4.34
CA LEU A 16 10.99 7.11 -3.30
C LEU A 16 11.46 7.56 -1.90
N GLU A 17 12.64 8.19 -1.81
CA GLU A 17 13.28 8.59 -0.55
C GLU A 17 12.47 9.61 0.26
N ASN A 18 11.67 10.44 -0.41
CA ASN A 18 10.89 11.51 0.23
C ASN A 18 9.49 11.04 0.64
N MET A 19 9.12 9.80 0.32
CA MET A 19 7.79 9.28 0.60
C MET A 19 7.69 8.74 2.04
N PRO A 20 6.49 8.73 2.62
CA PRO A 20 6.24 7.99 3.86
C PRO A 20 6.63 6.53 3.69
N PHE A 21 7.10 5.93 4.79
CA PHE A 21 7.49 4.53 4.87
C PHE A 21 6.47 3.56 4.22
N SER A 22 5.17 3.75 4.49
CA SER A 22 4.09 2.91 3.93
C SER A 22 3.99 2.99 2.40
N CYS A 23 4.30 4.16 1.83
CA CYS A 23 4.31 4.38 0.38
C CYS A 23 5.56 3.75 -0.27
N GLN A 24 6.72 3.83 0.39
CA GLN A 24 7.93 3.16 -0.08
C GLN A 24 7.76 1.64 -0.07
N TRP A 25 7.15 1.12 1.00
CA TRP A 25 6.87 -0.30 1.15
C TRP A 25 5.96 -0.84 0.04
N ILE A 26 4.80 -0.23 -0.20
CA ILE A 26 3.86 -0.79 -1.19
C ILE A 26 4.44 -0.80 -2.60
N LEU A 27 5.26 0.20 -2.97
CA LEU A 27 5.92 0.26 -4.27
C LEU A 27 7.01 -0.81 -4.41
N SER A 28 7.76 -1.07 -3.32
CA SER A 28 8.73 -2.17 -3.25
C SER A 28 8.06 -3.52 -3.42
N VAL A 29 6.94 -3.77 -2.72
CA VAL A 29 6.19 -5.03 -2.84
C VAL A 29 5.52 -5.15 -4.21
N LEU A 30 4.99 -4.07 -4.78
CA LEU A 30 4.47 -4.04 -6.15
C LEU A 30 5.56 -4.44 -7.16
N ASN A 31 6.77 -3.89 -7.04
CA ASN A 31 7.87 -4.27 -7.94
C ASN A 31 8.22 -5.76 -7.87
N LYS A 32 8.22 -6.34 -6.66
CA LYS A 32 8.42 -7.79 -6.48
C LYS A 32 7.28 -8.59 -7.13
N ALA A 33 6.03 -8.15 -6.96
CA ALA A 33 4.87 -8.80 -7.56
C ALA A 33 4.88 -8.73 -9.10
N ILE A 34 5.29 -7.60 -9.68
CA ILE A 34 5.48 -7.43 -11.13
C ILE A 34 6.54 -8.42 -11.62
N SER A 35 7.73 -8.38 -11.03
CA SER A 35 8.85 -9.26 -11.41
C SER A 35 8.42 -10.73 -11.39
N ARG A 36 7.77 -11.17 -10.30
CA ARG A 36 7.30 -12.55 -10.17
C ARG A 36 6.22 -12.89 -11.19
N THR A 37 5.21 -12.04 -11.38
CA THR A 37 4.14 -12.30 -12.34
C THR A 37 4.66 -12.38 -13.77
N VAL A 38 5.59 -11.49 -14.15
CA VAL A 38 6.24 -11.52 -15.48
C VAL A 38 7.01 -12.82 -15.67
N THR A 39 7.87 -13.20 -14.72
CA THR A 39 8.60 -14.48 -14.80
C THR A 39 7.66 -15.67 -14.91
N SER A 40 6.60 -15.73 -14.11
CA SER A 40 5.65 -16.85 -14.15
C SER A 40 4.87 -16.90 -15.46
N LEU A 41 4.56 -15.75 -16.07
CA LEU A 41 3.96 -15.71 -17.41
C LEU A 41 4.93 -16.17 -18.50
N ASP A 42 6.21 -15.78 -18.41
CA ASP A 42 7.26 -16.23 -19.34
C ASP A 42 7.50 -17.75 -19.26
N GLU A 43 7.35 -18.33 -18.06
CA GLU A 43 7.43 -19.77 -17.80
C GLU A 43 6.12 -20.53 -18.08
N TYR A 44 5.06 -19.84 -18.54
CA TYR A 44 3.71 -20.38 -18.74
C TYR A 44 3.05 -20.94 -17.46
N ASP A 45 3.52 -20.55 -16.28
CA ASP A 45 2.88 -20.84 -15.00
C ASP A 45 1.81 -19.79 -14.66
N PHE A 46 0.65 -19.93 -15.33
CA PHE A 46 -0.50 -19.04 -15.10
C PHE A 46 -1.06 -19.15 -13.68
N SER A 47 -0.85 -20.27 -12.99
CA SER A 47 -1.34 -20.48 -11.64
C SER A 47 -0.57 -19.58 -10.66
N ASP A 48 0.76 -19.60 -10.75
CA ASP A 48 1.61 -18.74 -9.92
C ASP A 48 1.46 -17.26 -10.30
N ALA A 49 1.36 -16.94 -11.59
CA ALA A 49 1.13 -15.58 -12.06
C ALA A 49 -0.17 -14.98 -11.49
N THR A 50 -1.29 -15.73 -11.58
CA THR A 50 -2.59 -15.29 -11.06
C THR A 50 -2.55 -15.17 -9.53
N SER A 51 -1.96 -16.16 -8.85
CA SER A 51 -1.88 -16.18 -7.37
C SER A 51 -1.04 -15.01 -6.85
N THR A 52 0.06 -14.68 -7.51
CA THR A 52 0.92 -13.56 -7.17
C THR A 52 0.19 -12.23 -7.32
N ALA A 53 -0.42 -11.98 -8.48
CA ALA A 53 -1.14 -10.74 -8.76
C ALA A 53 -2.33 -10.56 -7.79
N TYR A 54 -3.09 -11.63 -7.54
CA TYR A 54 -4.20 -11.62 -6.58
C TYR A 54 -3.73 -11.34 -5.16
N SER A 55 -2.67 -12.03 -4.70
CA SER A 55 -2.16 -11.89 -3.33
C SER A 55 -1.66 -10.48 -3.05
N TRP A 56 -1.00 -9.85 -4.03
CA TRP A 56 -0.61 -8.45 -3.91
C TRP A 56 -1.83 -7.52 -3.85
N TRP A 57 -2.79 -7.66 -4.78
CA TRP A 57 -3.95 -6.79 -4.85
C TRP A 57 -4.82 -6.86 -3.58
N GLN A 58 -5.12 -8.07 -3.11
CA GLN A 58 -6.00 -8.26 -1.96
C GLN A 58 -5.28 -7.95 -0.65
N TYR A 59 -4.18 -8.65 -0.35
CA TYR A 59 -3.61 -8.64 0.99
C TYR A 59 -2.65 -7.47 1.23
N GLN A 60 -1.90 -7.05 0.21
CA GLN A 60 -0.89 -6.00 0.38
C GLN A 60 -1.49 -4.62 0.09
N PHE A 61 -2.21 -4.49 -1.01
CA PHE A 61 -2.81 -3.24 -1.42
C PHE A 61 -4.11 -2.93 -0.66
N CYS A 62 -5.16 -3.76 -0.80
CA CYS A 62 -6.47 -3.48 -0.22
C CYS A 62 -6.49 -3.59 1.32
N ASP A 63 -5.98 -4.69 1.90
CA ASP A 63 -6.10 -4.94 3.34
C ASP A 63 -5.13 -4.09 4.19
N VAL A 64 -3.97 -3.75 3.64
CA VAL A 64 -2.88 -3.11 4.39
C VAL A 64 -2.63 -1.68 3.90
N PHE A 65 -2.25 -1.47 2.64
CA PHE A 65 -1.85 -0.13 2.18
C PHE A 65 -3.00 0.89 2.23
N ILE A 66 -4.20 0.51 1.77
CA ILE A 66 -5.37 1.41 1.82
C ILE A 66 -5.70 1.80 3.26
N GLU A 67 -5.60 0.86 4.21
CA GLU A 67 -5.78 1.16 5.63
C GLU A 67 -4.66 2.07 6.17
N ALA A 68 -3.42 1.82 5.76
CA ALA A 68 -2.23 2.55 6.19
C ALA A 68 -2.26 4.03 5.80
N ILE A 69 -2.82 4.38 4.65
CA ILE A 69 -2.86 5.77 4.17
C ILE A 69 -4.08 6.57 4.66
N LYS A 70 -5.10 5.92 5.23
CA LYS A 70 -6.32 6.60 5.74
C LYS A 70 -6.03 7.79 6.67
N PRO A 71 -5.06 7.74 7.60
CA PRO A 71 -4.73 8.87 8.46
C PRO A 71 -4.35 10.14 7.69
N TYR A 72 -3.63 10.01 6.57
CA TYR A 72 -3.22 11.17 5.75
C TYR A 72 -4.41 11.89 5.11
N PHE A 73 -5.54 11.19 4.94
CA PHE A 73 -6.78 11.72 4.36
C PHE A 73 -7.86 12.04 5.42
N ALA A 74 -7.53 11.93 6.70
CA ALA A 74 -8.43 12.23 7.80
C ALA A 74 -8.27 13.70 8.22
N GLY A 75 -9.31 14.51 7.97
CA GLY A 75 -9.27 15.95 8.22
C GLY A 75 -8.51 16.73 7.14
N ASP A 76 -8.40 18.04 7.35
CA ASP A 76 -7.69 18.98 6.46
C ASP A 76 -6.47 19.59 7.17
N ASP A 77 -5.74 18.74 7.89
CA ASP A 77 -4.52 19.17 8.59
C ASP A 77 -3.40 19.41 7.57
N SER A 78 -2.85 20.64 7.59
CA SER A 78 -1.74 21.06 6.75
C SER A 78 -0.45 20.31 7.07
N ALA A 79 -0.31 19.75 8.28
CA ALA A 79 0.86 18.98 8.67
C ALA A 79 1.05 17.72 7.81
N PHE A 80 -0.04 17.15 7.28
CA PHE A 80 0.00 15.96 6.42
C PHE A 80 -0.01 16.28 4.91
N ALA A 81 0.18 17.52 4.49
CA ALA A 81 0.05 17.90 3.08
C ALA A 81 1.06 17.16 2.17
N SER A 82 2.29 16.98 2.66
CA SER A 82 3.37 16.28 1.93
C SER A 82 3.09 14.78 1.83
N GLU A 83 2.71 14.17 2.96
CA GLU A 83 2.38 12.75 3.09
C GLU A 83 1.14 12.40 2.27
N ARG A 84 0.13 13.27 2.27
CA ARG A 84 -1.08 13.13 1.47
C ARG A 84 -0.77 13.13 -0.01
N SER A 85 0.06 14.07 -0.46
CA SER A 85 0.49 14.14 -1.87
C SER A 85 1.27 12.88 -2.28
N SER A 86 2.16 12.41 -1.41
CA SER A 86 2.93 11.18 -1.63
C SER A 86 2.04 9.93 -1.65
N ALA A 87 1.06 9.86 -0.75
CA ALA A 87 0.08 8.78 -0.69
C ALA A 87 -0.85 8.77 -1.91
N GLN A 88 -1.27 9.94 -2.42
CA GLN A 88 -2.04 10.05 -3.66
C GLN A 88 -1.24 9.55 -4.86
N LEU A 89 0.05 9.88 -4.93
CA LEU A 89 0.95 9.39 -5.99
C LEU A 89 1.13 7.88 -5.90
N ALA A 90 1.49 7.34 -4.73
CA ALA A 90 1.66 5.91 -4.54
C ALA A 90 0.35 5.15 -4.83
N LEU A 91 -0.80 5.68 -4.40
CA LEU A 91 -2.12 5.11 -4.71
C LEU A 91 -2.40 5.10 -6.21
N TRP A 92 -2.11 6.20 -6.92
CA TRP A 92 -2.31 6.28 -8.36
C TRP A 92 -1.42 5.29 -9.11
N VAL A 93 -0.14 5.18 -8.76
CA VAL A 93 0.80 4.21 -9.35
C VAL A 93 0.33 2.78 -9.09
N CYS A 94 -0.06 2.45 -7.84
CA CYS A 94 -0.55 1.12 -7.51
C CYS A 94 -1.82 0.75 -8.29
N LEU A 95 -2.78 1.68 -8.42
CA LEU A 95 -3.99 1.45 -9.20
C LEU A 95 -3.68 1.27 -10.69
N GLU A 96 -2.86 2.15 -11.24
CA GLU A 96 -2.45 2.13 -12.64
C GLU A 96 -1.77 0.80 -13.00
N THR A 97 -0.68 0.50 -12.30
CA THR A 97 0.18 -0.64 -12.59
C THR A 97 -0.46 -1.95 -12.13
N GLY A 98 -1.20 -1.92 -11.01
CA GLY A 98 -1.95 -3.06 -10.53
C GLY A 98 -3.08 -3.49 -11.48
N MET A 99 -3.78 -2.53 -12.11
CA MET A 99 -4.77 -2.87 -13.13
C MET A 99 -4.13 -3.49 -14.37
N ARG A 100 -2.95 -3.00 -14.81
CA ARG A 100 -2.18 -3.64 -15.89
C ARG A 100 -1.77 -5.06 -15.53
N LEU A 101 -1.32 -5.28 -14.28
CA LEU A 101 -0.92 -6.60 -13.78
C LEU A 101 -2.09 -7.61 -13.79
N LEU A 102 -3.30 -7.15 -13.48
CA LEU A 102 -4.51 -7.97 -13.45
C LEU A 102 -5.19 -8.12 -14.83
N HIS A 103 -4.85 -7.28 -15.80
CA HIS A 103 -5.53 -7.23 -17.10
C HIS A 103 -5.52 -8.55 -17.88
N PRO A 104 -4.42 -9.33 -17.92
CA PRO A 104 -4.41 -10.63 -18.58
C PRO A 104 -5.45 -11.62 -18.05
N PHE A 105 -5.88 -11.46 -16.79
CA PHE A 105 -6.83 -12.35 -16.13
C PHE A 105 -8.26 -11.79 -16.11
N MET A 106 -8.40 -10.46 -16.03
CA MET A 106 -9.70 -9.77 -15.88
C MET A 106 -9.83 -8.55 -16.83
N PRO A 107 -9.82 -8.75 -18.16
CA PRO A 107 -9.63 -7.67 -19.12
C PRO A 107 -10.76 -6.62 -19.09
N PHE A 108 -12.01 -7.05 -18.97
CA PHE A 108 -13.16 -6.11 -19.02
C PHE A 108 -13.25 -5.21 -17.78
N VAL A 109 -13.13 -5.80 -16.59
CA VAL A 109 -13.25 -5.04 -15.33
C VAL A 109 -12.05 -4.11 -15.15
N THR A 110 -10.85 -4.58 -15.47
CA THR A 110 -9.64 -3.76 -15.37
C THR A 110 -9.67 -2.60 -16.35
N GLU A 111 -10.08 -2.80 -17.61
CA GLU A 111 -10.21 -1.71 -18.60
C GLU A 111 -11.21 -0.65 -18.15
N GLU A 112 -12.41 -1.07 -17.72
CA GLU A 112 -13.44 -0.18 -17.21
C GLU A 112 -12.94 0.68 -16.03
N LEU A 113 -12.26 0.07 -15.06
CA LEU A 113 -11.74 0.81 -13.91
C LEU A 113 -10.56 1.71 -14.31
N TRP A 114 -9.74 1.26 -15.25
CA TRP A 114 -8.54 1.97 -15.68
C TRP A 114 -8.88 3.24 -16.46
N GLN A 115 -9.94 3.23 -17.28
CA GLN A 115 -10.45 4.41 -17.98
C GLN A 115 -10.97 5.50 -17.02
N ARG A 116 -11.38 5.12 -15.80
CA ARG A 116 -11.84 6.07 -14.76
C ARG A 116 -10.68 6.71 -13.99
N LEU A 117 -9.45 6.24 -14.17
CA LEU A 117 -8.28 6.77 -13.48
C LEU A 117 -7.82 8.09 -14.13
N PRO A 118 -7.37 9.11 -13.36
CA PRO A 118 -6.85 10.35 -13.94
C PRO A 118 -5.70 10.07 -14.92
N ALA A 119 -5.85 10.54 -16.16
CA ALA A 119 -4.84 10.39 -17.19
C ALA A 119 -3.73 11.45 -17.04
N VAL A 120 -2.49 11.06 -17.35
CA VAL A 120 -1.37 12.01 -17.50
C VAL A 120 -1.64 12.87 -18.74
N LYS A 121 -1.80 14.18 -18.59
CA LYS A 121 -2.02 15.07 -19.74
C LYS A 121 -0.73 15.14 -20.59
N GLY A 122 -0.83 14.80 -21.87
CA GLY A 122 0.18 15.14 -22.88
C GLY A 122 1.39 14.22 -23.00
N SER A 123 1.40 13.02 -22.39
CA SER A 123 2.45 12.04 -22.64
C SER A 123 1.86 10.72 -23.14
N THR A 124 2.57 10.08 -24.09
CA THR A 124 2.57 8.62 -24.16
C THR A 124 2.88 8.14 -22.75
N ARG A 125 2.00 7.31 -22.20
CA ARG A 125 2.05 6.82 -20.81
C ARG A 125 3.44 6.22 -20.59
N LYS A 126 4.29 6.90 -19.84
CA LYS A 126 5.65 6.42 -19.57
C LYS A 126 5.54 5.21 -18.66
N ASP A 127 6.19 4.13 -19.05
CA ASP A 127 6.50 3.08 -18.09
C ASP A 127 7.50 3.69 -17.10
N PHE A 128 7.17 3.61 -15.82
CA PHE A 128 8.13 3.95 -14.79
C PHE A 128 9.22 2.88 -14.84
N ASP A 129 10.49 3.31 -14.79
CA ASP A 129 11.57 2.37 -14.50
C ASP A 129 11.25 1.76 -13.12
N ASN A 130 10.94 0.46 -13.09
CA ASN A 130 10.43 -0.26 -11.92
C ASN A 130 11.50 -0.46 -10.82
N CYS A 131 12.43 0.48 -10.62
CA CYS A 131 13.50 0.38 -9.63
C CYS A 131 13.03 0.78 -8.22
N TRP A 132 11.88 0.27 -7.77
CA TRP A 132 11.27 0.64 -6.48
C TRP A 132 11.68 -0.24 -5.29
N THR A 133 12.75 -1.02 -5.43
CA THR A 133 13.13 -2.00 -4.40
C THR A 133 13.64 -1.29 -3.14
N ASN A 134 12.95 -1.53 -2.04
CA ASN A 134 13.37 -1.11 -0.70
C ASN A 134 13.17 -2.27 0.28
N GLU A 135 14.27 -2.94 0.65
CA GLU A 135 14.24 -4.09 1.56
C GLU A 135 14.03 -3.67 3.02
N ARG A 136 14.61 -2.53 3.42
CA ARG A 136 14.39 -1.96 4.74
C ARG A 136 12.90 -1.71 4.97
N ALA A 137 12.23 -1.15 3.97
CA ALA A 137 10.80 -0.88 4.05
C ALA A 137 9.97 -2.16 4.24
N GLY A 138 10.39 -3.26 3.60
CA GLY A 138 9.80 -4.60 3.78
C GLY A 138 9.91 -5.10 5.22
N ASN A 139 11.13 -5.14 5.76
CA ASN A 139 11.40 -5.70 7.08
C ASN A 139 10.67 -4.95 8.21
N GLU A 140 10.64 -3.61 8.12
CA GLU A 140 9.92 -2.78 9.09
C GLU A 140 8.40 -3.04 9.01
N MET A 141 7.85 -3.33 7.83
CA MET A 141 6.41 -3.60 7.68
C MET A 141 6.02 -4.97 8.22
N ASP A 142 6.85 -5.99 8.00
CA ASP A 142 6.64 -7.33 8.55
C ASP A 142 6.56 -7.28 10.09
N LEU A 143 7.36 -6.42 10.71
CA LEU A 143 7.33 -6.17 12.14
C LEU A 143 6.03 -5.48 12.59
N VAL A 144 5.57 -4.47 11.84
CA VAL A 144 4.29 -3.79 12.11
C VAL A 144 3.13 -4.76 11.94
N GLU A 145 3.09 -5.54 10.87
CA GLU A 145 2.02 -6.47 10.56
C GLU A 145 1.93 -7.60 11.60
N SER A 146 3.07 -8.18 12.01
CA SER A 146 3.13 -9.18 13.07
C SER A 146 2.65 -8.64 14.42
N THR A 147 3.02 -7.39 14.74
CA THR A 147 2.54 -6.70 15.96
C THR A 147 1.02 -6.48 15.91
N VAL A 148 0.49 -5.97 14.80
CA VAL A 148 -0.96 -5.73 14.63
C VAL A 148 -1.74 -7.04 14.67
N LYS A 149 -1.26 -8.11 14.03
CA LYS A 149 -1.86 -9.46 14.10
C LYS A 149 -1.89 -9.98 15.54
N SER A 150 -0.79 -9.82 16.28
CA SER A 150 -0.71 -10.24 17.68
C SER A 150 -1.69 -9.47 18.57
N LEU A 151 -1.77 -8.15 18.39
CA LEU A 151 -2.74 -7.29 19.09
C LEU A 151 -4.18 -7.67 18.76
N ARG A 152 -4.51 -7.91 17.48
CA ARG A 152 -5.85 -8.35 17.06
C ARG A 152 -6.22 -9.71 17.63
N SER A 153 -5.26 -10.63 17.68
CA SER A 153 -5.44 -11.97 18.29
C SER A 153 -5.74 -11.85 19.78
N LEU A 154 -4.93 -11.09 20.53
CA LEU A 154 -5.13 -10.85 21.95
C LEU A 154 -6.47 -10.13 22.21
N ARG A 155 -6.81 -9.15 21.37
CA ARG A 155 -8.09 -8.45 21.43
C ARG A 155 -9.28 -9.40 21.29
N ALA A 156 -9.20 -10.35 20.36
CA ALA A 156 -10.25 -11.35 20.15
C ALA A 156 -10.42 -12.28 21.37
N GLU A 157 -9.32 -12.62 22.03
CA GLU A 157 -9.32 -13.42 23.26
C GLU A 157 -9.92 -12.65 24.45
N VAL A 158 -9.56 -11.37 24.62
CA VAL A 158 -9.93 -10.56 25.80
C VAL A 158 -11.34 -9.98 25.71
N LEU A 159 -11.78 -9.47 24.54
CA LEU A 159 -13.01 -8.65 24.44
C LEU A 159 -14.27 -9.41 24.03
N GLY A 160 -14.18 -10.64 23.53
CA GLY A 160 -15.35 -11.33 22.96
C GLY A 160 -16.15 -10.43 21.99
N LYS A 161 -17.48 -10.33 22.16
CA LYS A 161 -18.38 -9.57 21.25
C LYS A 161 -18.40 -8.04 21.44
N SER A 162 -17.64 -7.44 22.37
CA SER A 162 -17.56 -5.98 22.54
C SER A 162 -16.74 -5.35 21.40
N LYS A 163 -17.40 -4.95 20.31
CA LYS A 163 -16.74 -4.65 19.03
C LYS A 163 -16.01 -3.30 18.95
N ASN A 164 -16.29 -2.32 19.80
CA ASN A 164 -15.88 -0.92 19.55
C ASN A 164 -15.18 -0.19 20.72
N GLU A 165 -14.77 -0.91 21.76
CA GLU A 165 -14.10 -0.27 22.90
C GLU A 165 -12.60 -0.05 22.60
N ARG A 166 -12.11 1.17 22.86
CA ARG A 166 -10.68 1.51 22.71
C ARG A 166 -9.96 1.10 23.98
N LEU A 167 -9.20 0.02 23.90
CA LEU A 167 -8.37 -0.44 25.01
C LEU A 167 -6.94 0.11 24.90
N PRO A 168 -6.32 0.51 26.01
CA PRO A 168 -4.89 0.78 26.03
C PRO A 168 -4.13 -0.53 25.79
N ALA A 169 -3.21 -0.53 24.83
CA ALA A 169 -2.31 -1.63 24.56
C ALA A 169 -0.86 -1.19 24.81
N PHE A 170 -0.05 -2.07 25.37
CA PHE A 170 1.36 -1.84 25.64
C PHE A 170 2.19 -2.88 24.90
N ALA A 171 3.20 -2.42 24.17
CA ALA A 171 4.17 -3.27 23.50
C ALA A 171 5.54 -3.13 24.19
N PHE A 172 6.14 -4.26 24.56
CA PHE A 172 7.52 -4.30 25.06
C PHE A 172 8.46 -4.63 23.91
N CYS A 173 9.36 -3.71 23.59
CA CYS A 173 10.33 -3.84 22.50
C CYS A 173 11.72 -4.17 23.07
N GLN A 174 12.47 -5.03 22.37
CA GLN A 174 13.81 -5.43 22.80
C GLN A 174 14.90 -4.39 22.45
N THR A 175 14.67 -3.52 21.47
CA THR A 175 15.67 -2.58 20.95
C THR A 175 15.02 -1.24 20.64
N ASP A 176 15.74 -0.14 20.87
CA ASP A 176 15.26 1.22 20.61
C ASP A 176 14.86 1.44 19.15
N ALA A 177 15.56 0.80 18.20
CA ALA A 177 15.20 0.86 16.78
C ALA A 177 13.77 0.33 16.50
N VAL A 178 13.34 -0.72 17.21
CA VAL A 178 11.99 -1.28 17.08
C VAL A 178 10.95 -0.35 17.69
N VAL A 179 11.30 0.33 18.79
CA VAL A 179 10.44 1.34 19.41
C VAL A 179 10.19 2.47 18.42
N ASP A 180 11.21 2.95 17.73
CA ASP A 180 11.09 4.04 16.76
C ASP A 180 10.23 3.64 15.56
N ILE A 181 10.37 2.41 15.04
CA ILE A 181 9.53 1.89 13.94
C ILE A 181 8.05 1.85 14.37
N ILE A 182 7.76 1.34 15.57
CA ILE A 182 6.39 1.22 16.08
C ILE A 182 5.80 2.59 16.41
N ARG A 183 6.60 3.53 16.92
CA ARG A 183 6.16 4.92 17.16
C ARG A 183 5.89 5.66 15.85
N ASN A 184 6.74 5.52 14.85
CA ASN A 184 6.55 6.14 13.55
C ASN A 184 5.31 5.58 12.82
N SER A 185 4.92 4.34 13.12
CA SER A 185 3.68 3.72 12.64
C SER A 185 2.47 3.91 13.58
N GLU A 186 2.59 4.68 14.67
CA GLU A 186 1.48 4.87 15.63
C GLU A 186 0.25 5.55 14.99
N ALA A 187 0.47 6.46 14.02
CA ALA A 187 -0.61 7.08 13.26
C ALA A 187 -1.46 6.05 12.48
N MET A 188 -0.82 4.95 12.03
CA MET A 188 -1.48 3.80 11.40
C MET A 188 -2.24 2.95 12.44
N ASN A 189 -1.67 2.77 13.62
CA ASN A 189 -2.18 1.84 14.64
C ASN A 189 -3.37 2.36 15.45
N ARG A 190 -3.64 3.68 15.50
CA ARG A 190 -4.74 4.27 16.29
C ARG A 190 -6.17 3.83 15.90
N ARG A 191 -6.33 2.98 14.87
CA ARG A 191 -7.62 2.46 14.40
C ARG A 191 -7.84 0.97 14.64
N PHE A 192 -6.83 0.20 15.06
CA PHE A 192 -6.94 -1.23 15.34
C PHE A 192 -7.20 -1.50 16.83
#